data_AF-A0A534JR95-F1
#
_entry.id   AF-A0A534JR95-F1
#
_cell.length_a   1.000
_cell.length_b   1.000
_cell.length_c   1.000
_cell.angle_alpha   90.00
_cell.angle_beta   90.00
_cell.angle_gamma   90.00
#
_symmetry.space_group_name_H-M   'P 1'
#
loop_
_entity.id
_entity.type
_entity.pdbx_description
1 polymer ?
#
loop_
_entity_poly.entity_id
_entity_poly.type
_entity_poly.pdbx_seq_one_letter_code
_entity_poly.pdbx_strand_id
1 'polypeptide(L)' 'MPEPSRTEQRKAEHVNIILNENVSAEYNYWNDVHLLHRAIPEIDLDDIDVSTTLFGRKLRAPL' A
#
# COMPACT_ATOMS: atom_id res chain seq x y z
N MET A 1 -26.98 13.12 20.61
CA MET A 1 -25.60 13.36 20.10
C MET A 1 -25.67 14.52 19.12
N PRO A 2 -24.66 15.42 19.06
CA PRO A 2 -24.69 16.50 18.09
C PRO A 2 -24.69 15.94 16.67
N GLU A 3 -25.38 16.62 15.75
CA GLU A 3 -25.36 16.31 14.33
C GLU A 3 -23.92 16.42 13.79
N PRO A 4 -23.45 15.45 13.00
CA PRO A 4 -22.10 15.48 12.45
C PRO A 4 -21.95 16.68 11.52
N SER A 5 -20.81 17.36 11.61
CA SER A 5 -20.47 18.46 10.72
C SER A 5 -20.38 18.01 9.26
N ARG A 6 -20.54 18.94 8.32
CA ARG A 6 -20.39 18.69 6.88
C ARG A 6 -19.05 18.01 6.53
N THR A 7 -17.96 18.39 7.21
CA THR A 7 -16.64 17.80 6.97
C THR A 7 -16.56 16.35 7.45
N GLU A 8 -17.19 16.02 8.58
CA GLU A 8 -17.26 14.64 9.08
C GLU A 8 -18.07 13.74 8.14
N GLN A 9 -19.23 14.23 7.68
CA GLN A 9 -20.08 13.53 6.73
C GLN A 9 -19.33 13.21 5.43
N ARG A 10 -18.64 14.19 4.82
CA ARG A 10 -17.85 13.99 3.59
C ARG A 10 -16.71 12.98 3.77
N LYS A 11 -16.06 12.93 4.93
CA LYS A 11 -14.99 11.96 5.20
C LYS A 11 -15.54 10.54 5.35
N ALA A 12 -16.68 10.39 6.03
CA ALA A 12 -17.36 9.09 6.15
C ALA A 12 -17.84 8.60 4.78
N GLU A 13 -18.44 9.48 3.99
CA GLU A 13 -18.87 9.19 2.62
C GLU A 13 -17.69 8.76 1.73
N HIS A 14 -16.54 9.43 1.82
CA HIS A 14 -15.35 9.04 1.06
C HIS A 14 -14.88 7.61 1.36
N VAL A 15 -14.89 7.21 2.64
CA VAL A 15 -14.57 5.83 3.03
C VAL A 15 -15.61 4.86 2.45
N ASN A 16 -16.89 5.20 2.54
CA ASN A 16 -17.97 4.38 2.01
C ASN A 16 -17.85 4.16 0.49
N ILE A 17 -17.53 5.21 -0.26
CA ILE A 17 -17.33 5.15 -1.71
C ILE A 17 -16.13 4.26 -2.05
N ILE A 18 -14.96 4.47 -1.41
CA ILE A 18 -13.76 3.65 -1.68
C ILE A 18 -14.01 2.16 -1.41
N LEU A 19 -14.82 1.83 -0.40
CA LEU A 19 -15.07 0.45 -0.01
C LEU A 19 -16.10 -0.27 -0.91
N ASN A 20 -17.08 0.47 -1.46
CA ASN A 20 -18.25 -0.16 -2.10
C ASN A 20 -18.36 0.12 -3.60
N GLU A 21 -17.64 1.11 -4.13
CA GLU A 21 -17.72 1.48 -5.53
C GLU A 21 -16.44 1.12 -6.29
N ASN A 22 -16.56 0.86 -7.59
CA ASN A 22 -15.40 0.64 -8.45
C ASN A 22 -14.75 1.97 -8.83
N VAL A 23 -13.86 2.46 -7.97
CA VAL A 23 -13.12 3.72 -8.15
C VAL A 23 -11.63 3.52 -8.46
N SER A 24 -11.22 2.27 -8.71
CA SER A 24 -9.83 1.95 -9.06
C SER A 24 -9.49 2.47 -10.46
N ALA A 25 -8.20 2.76 -10.68
CA ALA A 25 -7.73 3.13 -12.01
C ALA A 25 -8.02 2.00 -13.03
N GLU A 26 -8.43 2.38 -14.23
CA GLU A 26 -8.74 1.42 -15.31
C GLU A 26 -7.51 0.62 -15.74
N TYR A 27 -6.31 1.20 -15.60
CA TYR A 27 -5.05 0.58 -15.97
C TYR A 27 -4.06 0.57 -14.81
N ASN A 28 -3.38 -0.57 -14.61
CA ASN A 28 -2.33 -0.72 -13.62
C ASN A 28 -0.95 -0.72 -14.29
N TYR A 29 -0.26 0.42 -14.26
CA TYR A 29 1.08 0.59 -14.84
C TYR A 29 2.16 -0.29 -14.19
N TRP A 30 1.92 -0.85 -13.01
CA TRP A 30 2.84 -1.86 -12.45
C TRP A 30 2.93 -3.12 -13.33
N ASN A 31 1.93 -3.38 -14.17
CA ASN A 31 1.95 -4.48 -15.14
C ASN A 31 2.99 -4.28 -16.24
N ASP A 32 3.43 -3.04 -16.48
CA ASP A 32 4.45 -2.72 -17.50
C ASP A 32 5.88 -2.94 -16.99
N VAL A 33 6.03 -3.18 -15.69
CA VAL A 33 7.33 -3.37 -15.02
C VAL A 33 7.53 -4.85 -14.73
N HIS A 34 8.58 -5.42 -15.31
CA HIS A 34 8.95 -6.81 -15.08
C HIS A 34 10.27 -6.92 -14.32
N LEU A 35 10.25 -7.66 -13.21
CA LEU A 35 11.46 -8.04 -12.49
C LEU A 35 12.04 -9.28 -13.16
N LEU A 36 13.31 -9.22 -13.57
CA LEU A 36 13.97 -10.36 -14.18
C LEU A 36 14.19 -11.46 -13.14
N HIS A 37 13.59 -12.62 -13.38
CA HIS A 37 13.74 -13.78 -12.51
C HIS A 37 15.18 -14.34 -12.58
N ARG A 38 15.78 -14.60 -11.42
CA ARG A 38 17.04 -15.33 -11.28
C ARG A 38 16.74 -16.75 -10.80
N ALA A 39 16.93 -17.72 -11.68
CA ALA A 39 16.61 -19.13 -11.41
C ALA A 39 17.52 -19.79 -10.37
N ILE A 40 18.75 -19.28 -10.21
CA ILE A 40 19.74 -19.78 -9.25
C ILE A 40 20.17 -18.61 -8.37
N PRO A 41 19.45 -18.34 -7.25
CA PRO A 41 19.83 -17.30 -6.31
C PRO A 41 21.09 -17.69 -5.54
N GLU A 42 21.92 -16.70 -5.24
CA GLU A 42 23.17 -16.86 -4.45
C GLU A 42 22.94 -16.56 -2.94
N ILE A 43 21.71 -16.24 -2.55
CA ILE A 43 21.33 -15.84 -1.20
C ILE A 43 20.34 -16.86 -0.60
N ASP A 44 20.43 -17.09 0.70
CA ASP A 44 19.41 -17.81 1.46
C ASP A 44 18.16 -16.92 1.63
N LEU A 45 16.99 -17.55 1.64
CA LEU A 45 15.73 -16.87 1.90
C LEU A 45 15.66 -16.34 3.34
N ASP A 46 16.18 -17.11 4.30
CA ASP A 46 16.14 -16.75 5.72
C ASP A 46 17.05 -15.54 6.04
N ASP A 47 18.02 -15.25 5.15
CA ASP A 47 18.95 -14.13 5.27
C ASP A 47 18.39 -12.81 4.71
N ILE A 48 17.22 -12.82 4.06
CA ILE A 48 16.65 -11.61 3.44
C ILE A 48 16.11 -10.66 4.51
N ASP A 49 16.86 -9.60 4.82
CA ASP A 49 16.41 -8.49 5.67
C ASP A 49 15.60 -7.47 4.84
N VAL A 50 14.29 -7.43 5.07
CA VAL A 50 13.38 -6.43 4.46
C VAL A 50 13.22 -5.18 5.32
N SER A 51 13.92 -5.06 6.44
CA SER A 51 13.84 -3.89 7.31
C SER A 51 14.39 -2.63 6.62
N THR A 52 13.86 -1.47 7.01
CA THR A 52 14.31 -0.18 6.49
C THR A 52 14.29 0.89 7.57
N THR A 53 14.94 2.03 7.33
CA THR A 53 14.88 3.18 8.23
C THR A 53 14.14 4.32 7.55
N LEU A 54 13.05 4.77 8.15
CA LEU A 54 12.24 5.88 7.67
C LEU A 54 11.97 6.84 8.83
N PHE A 55 12.17 8.15 8.61
CA PHE A 55 12.01 9.19 9.63
C PHE A 55 12.76 8.92 10.95
N GLY A 56 13.97 8.34 10.85
CA GLY A 56 14.80 8.01 12.01
C GLY A 56 14.33 6.80 12.83
N ARG A 57 13.38 6.00 12.30
CA ARG A 57 12.88 4.79 12.96
C ARG A 57 13.12 3.56 12.09
N LYS A 58 13.54 2.46 12.72
CA LYS A 58 13.64 1.16 12.04
C LYS A 58 12.26 0.54 11.89
N LEU A 59 11.86 0.25 10.66
CA LEU A 59 10.66 -0.48 10.28
C LEU A 59 11.03 -1.92 9.93
N ARG A 60 10.13 -2.86 10.22
CA ARG A 60 10.36 -4.29 9.89
C ARG A 60 10.23 -4.60 8.41
N ALA A 61 9.59 -3.73 7.63
CA ALA A 61 9.37 -3.87 6.20
C ALA A 61 9.26 -2.48 5.55
N PRO A 62 9.47 -2.35 4.23
CA PRO A 62 9.31 -1.11 3.50
C PRO A 62 7.88 -1.00 2.97
N LEU A 63 6.90 -0.86 3.87
CA LEU A 63 5.45 -0.79 3.59
C LEU A 63 4.84 0.50 4.13
#